data_AF-A0A7J3M710-F1
#
_entry.id   AF-A0A7J3M710-F1
#
_cell.length_a   1.000
_cell.length_b   1.000
_cell.length_c   1.000
_cell.angle_alpha   90.00
_cell.angle_beta   90.00
_cell.angle_gamma   90.00
#
_symmetry.space_group_name_H-M   'P 1'
#
loop_
_entity.id
_entity.type
_entity.pdbx_description
1 polymer ?
#
loop_
_entity_poly.entity_id
_entity_poly.type
_entity_poly.pdbx_seq_one_letter_code
_entity_poly.pdbx_strand_id
1 'polypeptide(L)'
;MRLYKKIGNTIHIISFPDEEIEKGGYLVIEDKKAGKSMIAQVIDIQFANVPGIMEELLREPLIDDPVKGEDIDPFDITSHILY
;
A
#
# COMPACT_ATOMS: atom_id res chain seq x y z
N MET A 1 -3.17 4.66 -0.74
CA MET A 1 -2.58 3.61 -1.60
C MET A 1 -3.58 3.19 -2.68
N ARG A 2 -3.14 2.65 -3.81
CA ARG A 2 -4.02 2.13 -4.88
C ARG A 2 -3.56 0.74 -5.36
N LEU A 3 -4.49 -0.22 -5.41
CA LEU A 3 -4.21 -1.55 -5.95
C LEU A 3 -3.96 -1.45 -7.46
N TYR A 4 -2.77 -1.85 -7.92
CA TYR A 4 -2.42 -1.77 -9.34
C TYR A 4 -2.64 -3.09 -10.06
N LYS A 5 -2.04 -4.18 -9.56
CA LYS A 5 -2.17 -5.51 -10.16
C LYS A 5 -1.96 -6.61 -9.13
N LYS A 6 -2.59 -7.76 -9.36
CA LYS A 6 -2.34 -9.01 -8.63
C LYS A 6 -1.79 -10.05 -9.61
N ILE A 7 -0.62 -10.60 -9.31
CA ILE A 7 0.00 -11.66 -10.10
C ILE A 7 0.31 -12.82 -9.16
N GLY A 8 -0.42 -13.92 -9.30
CA GLY A 8 -0.31 -15.07 -8.40
C GLY A 8 -0.58 -14.65 -6.94
N ASN A 9 0.44 -14.82 -6.09
CA ASN A 9 0.40 -14.46 -4.67
C ASN A 9 0.95 -13.06 -4.36
N THR A 10 1.46 -12.35 -5.38
CA THR A 10 2.04 -11.02 -5.21
C THR A 10 1.03 -9.96 -5.61
N ILE A 11 0.93 -8.93 -4.78
CA ILE A 11 0.09 -7.77 -5.03
C ILE A 11 1.00 -6.55 -5.18
N HIS A 12 0.78 -5.80 -6.25
CA HIS A 12 1.46 -4.54 -6.50
C HIS A 12 0.52 -3.40 -6.14
N ILE A 13 1.01 -2.53 -5.28
CA ILE A 13 0.31 -1.37 -4.76
C ILE A 13 1.11 -0.14 -5.16
N ILE A 14 0.41 0.90 -5.61
CA ILE A 14 0.98 2.22 -5.81
C ILE A 14 0.76 2.98 -4.51
N SER A 15 1.87 3.39 -3.90
CA SER A 15 1.88 4.29 -2.75
C SER A 15 2.11 5.73 -3.20
N PHE A 16 1.57 6.67 -2.43
CA PHE A 16 1.83 8.09 -2.62
C PHE A 16 2.95 8.56 -1.68
N PRO A 17 3.63 9.69 -1.98
CA PRO A 17 4.77 10.17 -1.19
C PRO A 17 4.45 10.54 0.26
N ASP A 18 3.19 10.79 0.57
CA ASP A 18 2.66 11.10 1.90
C ASP A 18 2.38 9.86 2.75
N GLU A 19 2.59 8.66 2.21
CA GLU A 19 2.36 7.39 2.89
C GLU A 19 3.70 6.79 3.34
N GLU A 20 3.84 6.54 4.64
CA GLU A 20 5.02 5.85 5.19
C GLU A 20 4.90 4.33 4.98
N ILE A 21 5.80 3.77 4.17
CA ILE A 21 5.84 2.33 3.87
C ILE A 21 7.27 1.84 3.91
N GLU A 22 7.49 0.76 4.66
CA GLU A 22 8.79 0.12 4.77
C GLU A 22 8.75 -1.35 4.34
N LYS A 23 9.87 -1.82 3.79
CA LYS A 23 10.05 -3.23 3.46
C LYS A 23 10.07 -4.05 4.75
N GLY A 24 9.28 -5.12 4.79
CA GLY A 24 9.03 -5.93 5.98
C GLY A 24 7.78 -5.50 6.76
N GLY A 25 7.25 -4.29 6.49
CA GLY A 25 5.98 -3.83 7.03
C GLY A 25 4.80 -4.69 6.55
N TYR A 26 3.68 -4.55 7.25
CA TYR A 26 2.45 -5.28 6.95
C TYR A 26 1.34 -4.31 6.55
N LEU A 27 0.56 -4.71 5.57
CA LEU A 27 -0.61 -3.98 5.08
C LEU A 27 -1.85 -4.83 5.28
N VAL A 28 -2.92 -4.20 5.75
CA VAL A 28 -4.26 -4.80 5.79
C VAL A 28 -5.00 -4.38 4.53
N ILE A 29 -5.42 -5.37 3.74
CA ILE A 29 -6.22 -5.17 2.53
C ILE A 29 -7.64 -5.61 2.85
N GLU A 30 -8.58 -4.68 2.82
CA GLU A 30 -9.99 -4.92 3.14
C GLU A 30 -10.86 -4.95 1.88
N ASP A 31 -11.68 -5.99 1.78
CA ASP A 31 -12.82 -6.03 0.86
C ASP A 31 -14.10 -5.70 1.65
N LYS A 32 -14.48 -4.42 1.62
CA LYS A 32 -15.70 -3.92 2.27
C LYS A 32 -16.97 -4.63 1.77
N LYS A 33 -17.00 -5.12 0.53
CA LYS A 33 -18.18 -5.81 -0.04
C LYS A 33 -18.29 -7.25 0.47
N ALA A 34 -17.16 -7.95 0.56
CA ALA A 34 -17.13 -9.32 1.06
C ALA A 34 -17.03 -9.43 2.58
N GLY A 35 -16.74 -8.32 3.29
CA GLY A 35 -16.48 -8.32 4.73
C GLY A 35 -15.24 -9.14 5.09
N LYS A 36 -14.23 -9.15 4.22
CA LYS A 36 -13.00 -9.96 4.37
C LYS A 36 -11.78 -9.06 4.36
N SER A 37 -10.78 -9.45 5.13
CA SER A 37 -9.51 -8.75 5.21
C SER A 37 -8.37 -9.72 4.96
N MET A 38 -7.27 -9.23 4.42
CA MET A 38 -6.05 -9.99 4.18
C MET A 38 -4.85 -9.19 4.66
N ILE A 39 -3.95 -9.86 5.37
CA ILE A 39 -2.65 -9.28 5.75
C ILE A 39 -1.65 -9.62 4.66
N ALA A 40 -0.96 -8.61 4.14
CA ALA A 40 0.11 -8.75 3.15
C ALA A 40 1.40 -8.13 3.69
N GLN A 41 2.54 -8.77 3.46
CA GLN A 41 3.84 -8.21 3.81
C GLN A 41 4.45 -7.48 2.63
N VAL A 42 5.04 -6.31 2.88
CA VAL A 42 5.81 -5.55 1.90
C VAL A 42 7.15 -6.23 1.67
N ILE A 43 7.26 -7.03 0.61
CA ILE A 43 8.49 -7.77 0.28
C ILE A 43 9.48 -6.97 -0.58
N ASP A 44 9.00 -5.93 -1.27
CA ASP A 44 9.81 -5.10 -2.16
C ASP A 44 9.19 -3.71 -2.34
N ILE A 45 10.04 -2.69 -2.54
CA ILE A 45 9.63 -1.30 -2.82
C ILE A 45 10.45 -0.79 -3.99
N GLN A 46 9.78 -0.31 -5.03
CA GLN A 46 10.42 0.19 -6.24
C GLN A 46 9.79 1.51 -6.65
N PHE A 47 10.60 2.41 -7.20
CA PHE A 47 10.07 3.61 -7.83
C PHE A 47 9.25 3.24 -9.06
N ALA A 48 8.11 3.90 -9.20
CA ALA A 48 7.30 3.85 -10.39
C ALA A 48 8.16 4.26 -11.61
N ASN A 49 8.42 3.33 -12.54
CA ASN A 49 8.99 3.67 -13.84
C ASN A 49 7.86 4.12 -14.75
N VAL A 50 7.80 5.41 -15.06
CA VAL A 50 6.62 6.05 -15.63
C VAL A 50 6.74 6.20 -17.16
N PRO A 51 6.21 5.22 -17.92
CA PRO A 51 5.60 5.53 -19.21
C PRO A 51 4.15 5.04 -19.32
N GLY A 52 3.26 5.87 -19.88
CA GLY A 52 1.94 5.45 -20.36
C GLY A 52 0.88 5.25 -19.26
N ILE A 53 0.38 4.02 -19.07
CA ILE A 53 -0.79 3.71 -18.21
C ILE A 53 -0.60 4.16 -16.76
N MET A 54 0.63 4.12 -16.24
CA MET A 54 0.92 4.65 -14.90
C MET A 54 0.71 6.17 -14.80
N GLU A 55 0.99 6.94 -15.85
CA GLU A 55 0.70 8.38 -15.87
C GLU A 55 -0.81 8.64 -15.80
N GLU A 56 -1.61 7.83 -16.49
CA GLU A 56 -3.06 7.96 -16.52
C GLU A 56 -3.68 7.60 -15.16
N LEU A 57 -3.20 6.53 -14.52
CA LEU A 57 -3.61 6.12 -13.17
C LEU A 57 -3.23 7.16 -12.09
N LEU A 58 -2.14 7.90 -12.30
CA LEU A 58 -1.71 9.01 -11.44
C LEU A 58 -2.44 10.32 -11.76
N ARG A 59 -3.01 10.47 -12.96
CA ARG A 59 -3.72 11.67 -13.43
C ARG A 59 -5.19 11.67 -13.01
N GLU A 60 -5.83 10.50 -12.90
CA GLU A 60 -7.21 10.41 -12.44
C GLU A 60 -7.34 11.09 -11.05
N PRO A 61 -8.23 12.09 -10.92
CA PRO A 61 -8.44 12.76 -9.64
C PRO A 61 -8.91 11.73 -8.60
N LEU A 62 -8.55 11.98 -7.34
CA LEU A 62 -9.06 11.31 -6.14
C LEU A 62 -10.60 11.34 -6.08
N ILE A 63 -11.27 10.51 -6.87
CA ILE A 63 -12.72 10.32 -6.79
C ILE A 63 -12.94 9.26 -5.70
N ASP A 64 -13.07 9.77 -4.48
CA ASP A 64 -14.04 9.32 -3.47
C ASP A 64 -13.91 7.87 -2.99
N ASP A 65 -12.74 7.50 -2.47
CA ASP A 65 -12.53 6.78 -1.19
C ASP A 65 -11.01 6.52 -1.10
N PRO A 66 -10.19 7.39 -0.48
CA PRO A 66 -8.79 7.05 -0.28
C PRO A 66 -8.76 5.77 0.55
N VAL A 67 -8.12 4.72 0.02
CA VAL A 67 -7.70 3.59 0.85
C VAL A 67 -6.74 4.17 1.88
N LYS A 68 -7.27 4.49 3.05
CA LYS A 68 -6.51 4.99 4.18
C LYS A 68 -5.69 3.83 4.71
N GLY A 69 -4.38 3.93 4.55
CA GLY A 69 -3.47 3.15 5.39
C GLY A 69 -3.51 3.77 6.77
N GLU A 70 -3.83 2.98 7.78
CA GLU A 70 -3.58 3.37 9.17
C GLU A 70 -2.32 2.62 9.62
N ASP A 71 -1.37 3.34 10.20
CA ASP A 71 -0.26 2.71 10.89
C ASP A 71 -0.79 2.18 12.22
N ILE A 72 -0.82 0.85 12.33
CA ILE A 72 -1.31 0.17 13.52
C ILE A 72 -0.14 -0.67 14.01
N ASP A 73 0.48 -0.23 15.11
CA ASP A 73 1.40 -1.04 15.91
C ASP A 73 0.58 -1.82 16.96
N PRO A 74 0.21 -3.09 16.72
CA PRO A 74 -0.66 -3.84 17.61
C PRO A 74 0.01 -4.21 18.94
N PHE A 75 1.34 -4.04 19.02
CA PHE A 75 2.17 -4.51 20.12
C PHE A 75 2.94 -3.36 20.81
N ASP A 76 2.80 -2.12 20.35
CA ASP A 76 3.47 -0.91 20.90
C ASP A 76 4.99 -1.09 21.06
N ILE A 77 5.59 -1.83 20.12
CA ILE A 77 7.03 -2.07 20.05
C ILE A 77 7.61 -1.07 19.07
N THR A 78 7.73 0.16 19.56
CA THR A 78 8.51 1.21 18.91
C THR A 78 9.93 0.71 18.61
N SER A 79 10.35 0.89 17.36
CA SER A 79 11.67 0.49 16.88
C SER A 79 12.75 1.23 17.68
N HIS A 80 13.61 0.47 18.37
CA HIS A 80 14.67 1.01 19.25
C HIS A 80 15.92 1.50 18.49
N ILE A 81 15.84 1.70 17.17
CA ILE A 81 16.95 2.27 16.41
C ILE A 81 16.88 3.80 16.57
N LEU A 82 17.37 4.28 17.72
CA LEU A 82 17.75 5.67 17.93
C LEU A 82 18.97 5.97 17.05
N TYR A 83 18.85 6.93 16.13
CA TYR A 83 19.98 7.56 15.46
C TYR A 83 20.32 8.89 16.14
#